data_AF-A0A945AKT6-F1
#
_entry.id   AF-A0A945AKT6-F1
#
_cell.length_a   1.000
_cell.length_b   1.000
_cell.length_c   1.000
_cell.angle_alpha   90.00
_cell.angle_beta   90.00
_cell.angle_gamma   90.00
#
_symmetry.space_group_name_H-M   'P 1'
#
loop_
_entity.id
_entity.type
_entity.pdbx_description
1 polymer ?
#
loop_
_entity_poly.entity_id
_entity_poly.type
_entity_poly.pdbx_seq_one_letter_code
_entity_poly.pdbx_strand_id
1 'polypeptide(L)'
;MAIVSQHIGDLESTATLADYRQQLQLYQQLFDFKAELIAIDLHPNYLSTQYGQQLAEKYSLPLQRVQHHHVHIAACMAEYGLPLNTQPVLAAVFDGLGMGVEGQLLGGEFLLSDYAACQRLGHFQPIAMPGGVQSISEPWRSAYAQLRYY
;
A
#
# COMPACT_ATOMS: atom_id res chain seq x y z
N MET A 1 17.14 10.77 1.42
CA MET A 1 17.27 10.43 -0.01
C MET A 1 16.73 9.02 -0.19
N ALA A 2 15.86 8.80 -1.18
CA ALA A 2 15.32 7.48 -1.50
C ALA A 2 15.69 7.14 -2.94
N ILE A 3 15.94 5.86 -3.21
CA ILE A 3 16.18 5.33 -4.56
C ILE A 3 14.99 4.44 -4.87
N VAL A 4 14.16 4.87 -5.81
CA VAL A 4 12.97 4.11 -6.24
C VAL A 4 13.37 3.23 -7.42
N SER A 5 12.87 1.99 -7.45
CA SER A 5 13.10 1.12 -8.60
C SER A 5 12.36 1.64 -9.83
N GLN A 6 12.68 1.08 -11.00
CA GLN A 6 11.81 1.17 -12.16
C GLN A 6 10.42 0.58 -11.85
N HIS A 7 9.46 0.89 -12.72
CA HIS A 7 8.15 0.24 -12.69
C HIS A 7 8.30 -1.27 -12.89
N ILE A 8 7.82 -2.05 -11.91
CA ILE A 8 7.91 -3.51 -11.91
C ILE A 8 6.68 -4.16 -12.57
N GLY A 9 5.50 -3.53 -12.48
CA GLY A 9 4.24 -4.08 -12.97
C GLY A 9 3.46 -4.85 -11.91
N ASP A 10 2.51 -5.66 -12.35
CA ASP A 10 1.64 -6.46 -11.49
C ASP A 10 2.34 -7.73 -11.00
N LEU A 11 2.52 -7.83 -9.68
CA LEU A 11 3.23 -8.94 -9.05
C LEU A 11 2.46 -10.26 -9.09
N GLU A 12 1.16 -10.27 -9.42
CA GLU A 12 0.39 -11.52 -9.59
C GLU A 12 0.87 -12.33 -10.81
N SER A 13 1.54 -11.68 -11.78
CA SER A 13 2.25 -12.35 -12.86
C SER A 13 3.53 -13.04 -12.34
N THR A 14 3.67 -14.33 -12.62
CA THR A 14 4.83 -15.12 -12.19
C THR A 14 6.16 -14.59 -12.73
N ALA A 15 6.17 -14.11 -13.99
CA ALA A 15 7.33 -13.49 -14.59
C ALA A 15 7.71 -12.19 -13.87
N THR A 16 6.71 -11.35 -13.58
CA THR A 16 6.89 -10.07 -12.90
C THR A 16 7.37 -10.25 -11.46
N LEU A 17 6.88 -11.27 -10.75
CA LEU A 17 7.37 -11.61 -9.41
C LEU A 17 8.84 -12.08 -9.44
N ALA A 18 9.25 -12.84 -10.45
CA ALA A 18 10.64 -13.26 -10.60
C ALA A 18 11.55 -12.05 -10.87
N ASP A 19 11.12 -11.17 -11.78
CA ASP A 19 11.83 -9.94 -12.10
C ASP A 19 11.97 -9.03 -10.87
N TYR A 20 10.90 -8.84 -10.09
CA TYR A 20 10.93 -8.11 -8.83
C TYR A 20 12.04 -8.58 -7.89
N ARG A 21 12.15 -9.90 -7.68
CA ARG A 21 13.16 -10.51 -6.79
C ARG A 21 14.58 -10.32 -7.32
N GLN A 22 14.77 -10.49 -8.62
CA GLN A 22 16.06 -10.28 -9.26
C GLN A 22 16.49 -8.81 -9.17
N GLN A 23 15.57 -7.88 -9.38
CA GLN A 23 15.83 -6.44 -9.32
C GLN A 23 16.19 -6.00 -7.90
N LEU A 24 15.51 -6.51 -6.87
CA LEU A 24 15.87 -6.21 -5.49
C LEU A 24 17.32 -6.64 -5.18
N GLN A 25 17.73 -7.83 -5.61
CA GLN A 25 19.11 -8.31 -5.43
C GLN A 25 20.12 -7.44 -6.17
N LEU A 26 19.80 -7.06 -7.41
CA LEU A 26 20.64 -6.18 -8.22
C LEU A 26 20.85 -4.82 -7.53
N TYR A 27 19.78 -4.21 -6.99
CA TYR A 27 19.89 -2.92 -6.28
C TYR A 27 20.74 -3.03 -5.01
N GLN A 28 20.59 -4.11 -4.24
CA GLN A 28 21.43 -4.35 -3.07
C GLN A 28 22.92 -4.43 -3.44
N GLN A 29 23.25 -5.11 -4.54
CA GLN A 29 24.62 -5.22 -5.04
C GLN A 29 25.14 -3.89 -5.59
N LEU A 30 24.34 -3.19 -6.40
CA LEU A 30 24.74 -1.96 -7.07
C LEU A 30 25.05 -0.83 -6.07
N PHE A 31 24.26 -0.73 -5.01
CA PHE A 31 24.40 0.31 -3.99
C PHE A 31 25.16 -0.17 -2.74
N ASP A 32 25.68 -1.40 -2.73
CA ASP A 32 26.27 -2.05 -1.56
C ASP A 32 25.41 -1.86 -0.29
N PHE A 33 24.10 -1.99 -0.46
CA PHE A 33 23.11 -1.68 0.57
C PHE A 33 22.66 -2.94 1.29
N LYS A 34 22.71 -2.90 2.61
CA LYS A 34 22.13 -3.91 3.50
C LYS A 34 20.96 -3.30 4.26
N ALA A 35 19.79 -3.93 4.13
CA ALA A 35 18.60 -3.48 4.83
C ALA A 35 18.73 -3.73 6.34
N GLU A 36 18.39 -2.72 7.13
CA GLU A 36 18.28 -2.83 8.60
C GLU A 36 16.83 -3.00 9.06
N LEU A 37 15.87 -2.73 8.18
CA LEU A 37 14.43 -2.85 8.40
C LEU A 37 13.73 -3.08 7.06
N ILE A 38 12.65 -3.85 7.08
CA ILE A 38 11.78 -4.05 5.91
C ILE A 38 10.40 -3.47 6.21
N ALA A 39 9.91 -2.59 5.33
CA ALA A 39 8.55 -2.07 5.38
C ALA A 39 7.68 -2.77 4.32
N ILE A 40 6.47 -3.17 4.71
CA ILE A 40 5.49 -3.84 3.83
C ILE A 40 4.09 -3.26 4.02
N ASP A 41 3.22 -3.47 3.03
CA ASP A 41 1.80 -3.13 3.13
C ASP A 41 1.11 -3.94 4.24
N LEU A 42 0.03 -3.41 4.80
CA LEU A 42 -0.81 -4.15 5.74
C LEU A 42 -1.46 -5.39 5.11
N HIS A 43 -1.76 -5.37 3.81
CA HIS A 43 -2.45 -6.46 3.14
C HIS A 43 -1.62 -7.77 3.17
N PRO A 44 -2.08 -8.83 3.88
CA PRO A 44 -1.27 -10.04 4.09
C PRO A 44 -1.09 -10.90 2.83
N ASN A 45 -1.99 -10.78 1.86
CA ASN A 45 -2.01 -11.62 0.67
C ASN A 45 -1.23 -11.01 -0.52
N TYR A 46 -0.73 -9.78 -0.40
CA TYR A 46 0.14 -9.23 -1.43
C TYR A 46 1.44 -10.03 -1.49
N LEU A 47 1.85 -10.39 -2.70
CA LEU A 47 3.08 -11.16 -2.93
C LEU A 47 4.33 -10.38 -2.50
N SER A 48 4.28 -9.04 -2.56
CA SER A 48 5.30 -8.16 -1.96
C SER A 48 5.35 -8.28 -0.44
N THR A 49 4.20 -8.25 0.25
CA THR A 49 4.10 -8.43 1.71
C THR A 49 4.67 -9.78 2.14
N GLN A 50 4.25 -10.87 1.47
CA GLN A 50 4.74 -12.22 1.77
C GLN A 50 6.24 -12.35 1.54
N TYR A 51 6.76 -11.79 0.45
CA TYR A 51 8.19 -11.84 0.18
C TYR A 51 9.00 -10.99 1.17
N GLY A 52 8.51 -9.81 1.53
CA GLY A 52 9.14 -8.97 2.55
C GLY A 52 9.19 -9.65 3.92
N GLN A 53 8.12 -10.37 4.31
CA GLN A 53 8.11 -11.21 5.51
C GLN A 53 9.19 -12.31 5.45
N GLN A 54 9.26 -13.05 4.34
CA GLN A 54 10.27 -14.09 4.15
C GLN A 54 11.70 -13.53 4.24
N LEU A 55 11.95 -12.35 3.67
CA LEU A 55 13.25 -11.68 3.77
C LEU A 55 13.55 -11.25 5.21
N ALA A 56 12.58 -10.68 5.92
CA ALA A 56 12.76 -10.24 7.29
C ALA A 56 13.09 -11.43 8.21
N GLU A 57 12.39 -12.55 8.05
CA GLU A 57 12.69 -13.79 8.77
C GLU A 57 14.09 -14.33 8.41
N LYS A 58 14.39 -14.47 7.11
CA LYS A 58 15.67 -15.00 6.62
C LYS A 58 16.88 -14.22 7.15
N TYR A 59 16.77 -12.91 7.22
CA TYR A 59 17.86 -12.02 7.65
C TYR A 59 17.73 -11.55 9.10
N SER A 60 16.72 -12.04 9.84
CA SER A 60 16.44 -11.62 11.23
C SER A 60 16.30 -10.09 11.38
N LEU A 61 15.60 -9.46 10.43
CA LEU A 61 15.38 -8.02 10.39
C LEU A 61 14.03 -7.62 11.02
N PRO A 62 13.95 -6.44 11.65
CA PRO A 62 12.68 -5.81 11.98
C PRO A 62 11.77 -5.66 10.75
N LEU A 63 10.48 -5.94 10.96
CA LEU A 63 9.44 -5.83 9.95
C LEU A 63 8.41 -4.79 10.38
N GLN A 64 8.26 -3.74 9.58
CA GLN A 64 7.25 -2.69 9.78
C GLN A 64 6.10 -2.89 8.79
N ARG A 65 4.87 -2.94 9.29
CA ARG A 65 3.68 -2.91 8.42
C ARG A 65 3.13 -1.48 8.39
N VAL A 66 2.81 -0.99 7.21
CA VAL A 66 2.33 0.39 7.00
C VAL A 66 1.02 0.36 6.22
N GLN A 67 0.07 1.20 6.61
CA GLN A 67 -1.25 1.24 5.98
C GLN A 67 -1.18 1.90 4.60
N HIS A 68 -1.91 1.34 3.63
CA HIS A 68 -1.82 1.72 2.22
C HIS A 68 -2.04 3.22 1.94
N HIS A 69 -3.14 3.78 2.46
CA HIS A 69 -3.47 5.21 2.31
C HIS A 69 -2.50 6.13 3.07
N HIS A 70 -1.95 5.70 4.21
CA HIS A 70 -0.93 6.43 4.95
C HIS A 70 0.35 6.54 4.12
N VAL A 71 0.74 5.48 3.41
CA VAL A 71 1.87 5.53 2.48
C VAL A 71 1.63 6.51 1.34
N HIS A 72 0.42 6.56 0.74
CA HIS A 72 0.08 7.56 -0.28
C HIS A 72 0.26 8.99 0.23
N ILE A 73 -0.19 9.28 1.46
CA ILE A 73 -0.05 10.60 2.07
C ILE A 73 1.42 10.92 2.34
N ALA A 74 2.15 10.00 2.97
CA ALA A 74 3.55 10.17 3.30
C ALA A 74 4.43 10.36 2.05
N ALA A 75 4.14 9.64 0.96
CA ALA A 75 4.81 9.82 -0.33
C ALA A 75 4.60 11.22 -0.90
N CYS A 76 3.35 11.71 -0.89
CA CYS A 76 3.02 13.08 -1.31
C CYS A 76 3.74 14.12 -0.42
N MET A 77 3.67 13.98 0.91
CA MET A 77 4.37 14.89 1.83
C MET A 77 5.89 14.93 1.56
N ALA A 78 6.50 13.76 1.31
CA ALA A 78 7.92 13.64 1.01
C ALA A 78 8.31 14.28 -0.34
N GLU A 79 7.48 14.12 -1.37
CA GLU A 79 7.67 14.75 -2.68
C GLU A 79 7.69 16.28 -2.60
N TYR A 80 6.80 16.86 -1.78
CA TYR A 80 6.76 18.31 -1.54
C TYR A 80 7.80 18.80 -0.51
N GLY A 81 8.68 17.92 -0.03
CA GLY A 81 9.76 18.28 0.89
C GLY A 81 9.27 18.75 2.26
N LEU A 82 8.09 18.29 2.70
CA LEU A 82 7.56 18.67 4.01
C LEU A 82 8.46 18.14 5.13
N PRO A 83 8.90 18.98 6.10
CA PRO A 83 9.78 18.56 7.19
C PRO A 83 9.19 17.46 8.07
N LEU A 84 10.05 16.68 8.75
CA LEU A 84 9.59 15.62 9.66
C LEU A 84 8.72 16.12 10.82
N ASN A 85 8.86 17.39 11.22
CA ASN A 85 8.06 18.03 12.26
C ASN A 85 6.81 18.75 11.71
N THR A 86 6.42 18.47 10.46
CA THR A 86 5.18 18.98 9.87
C THR A 86 4.00 18.55 10.73
N GLN A 87 3.12 19.50 11.04
CA GLN A 87 1.87 19.19 11.73
C GLN A 87 0.98 18.28 10.85
N PRO A 88 0.11 17.45 11.45
CA PRO A 88 -0.76 16.57 10.68
C PRO A 88 -1.54 17.32 9.59
N VAL A 89 -1.50 16.78 8.37
CA VAL A 89 -2.20 17.32 7.20
C VAL A 89 -3.56 16.63 7.05
N LEU A 90 -4.54 17.39 6.57
CA LEU A 90 -5.79 16.82 6.09
C LEU A 90 -5.57 16.29 4.67
N ALA A 91 -5.78 15.00 4.46
CA ALA A 91 -5.66 14.34 3.18
C ALA A 91 -6.97 13.67 2.77
N ALA A 92 -7.22 13.65 1.46
CA ALA A 92 -8.25 12.82 0.84
C ALA A 92 -7.53 11.78 -0.03
N VAL A 93 -7.80 10.50 0.19
CA VAL A 93 -7.14 9.40 -0.51
C VAL A 93 -8.20 8.54 -1.19
N PHE A 94 -8.16 8.56 -2.53
CA PHE A 94 -9.12 7.89 -3.40
C PHE A 94 -8.37 6.93 -4.33
N ASP A 95 -8.60 5.63 -4.14
CA ASP A 95 -8.00 4.56 -4.94
C ASP A 95 -9.02 3.43 -5.17
N GLY A 96 -8.55 2.27 -5.66
CA GLY A 96 -9.40 1.10 -5.85
C GLY A 96 -9.72 0.42 -4.53
N LEU A 97 -8.72 -0.26 -3.96
CA LEU A 97 -8.82 -0.98 -2.68
C LEU A 97 -7.49 -0.93 -1.94
N GLY A 98 -7.53 -0.44 -0.71
CA GLY A 98 -6.44 -0.53 0.27
C GLY A 98 -6.91 -1.26 1.54
N MET A 99 -6.01 -2.02 2.18
CA MET A 99 -6.34 -2.69 3.45
C MET A 99 -6.27 -1.70 4.61
N GLY A 100 -7.36 -1.62 5.38
CA GLY A 100 -7.45 -0.89 6.64
C GLY A 100 -6.82 -1.64 7.81
N VAL A 101 -6.62 -0.94 8.92
CA VAL A 101 -5.94 -1.48 10.12
C VAL A 101 -6.68 -2.67 10.72
N GLU A 102 -8.01 -2.71 10.63
CA GLU A 102 -8.84 -3.79 11.17
C GLU A 102 -9.34 -4.73 10.07
N GLY A 103 -8.70 -4.75 8.90
CA GLY A 103 -9.05 -5.64 7.80
C GLY A 103 -10.18 -5.12 6.89
N GLN A 104 -10.62 -3.88 7.06
CA GLN A 104 -11.59 -3.27 6.14
C GLN A 104 -10.96 -3.00 4.76
N LEU A 105 -11.77 -3.06 3.71
CA LEU A 105 -11.37 -2.53 2.40
C LEU A 105 -11.71 -1.04 2.34
N LEU A 106 -10.72 -0.23 1.99
CA LEU A 106 -10.80 1.23 1.92
C LEU A 106 -10.61 1.68 0.48
N GLY A 107 -11.18 2.82 0.11
CA GLY A 107 -11.03 3.39 -1.24
C GLY A 107 -11.44 4.86 -1.37
N GLY A 108 -11.83 5.49 -0.25
CA GLY A 108 -12.58 6.74 -0.25
C GLY A 108 -12.46 7.51 1.05
N GLU A 109 -11.24 7.71 1.57
CA GLU A 109 -11.03 8.15 2.96
C GLU A 109 -10.57 9.61 3.08
N PHE A 110 -11.00 10.27 4.15
CA PHE A 110 -10.46 11.54 4.64
C PHE A 110 -9.66 11.28 5.92
N LEU A 111 -8.38 11.65 5.91
CA LEU A 111 -7.38 11.25 6.90
C LEU A 111 -6.67 12.50 7.45
N LEU A 112 -6.42 12.53 8.75
CA LEU A 112 -5.48 13.45 9.40
C LEU A 112 -4.18 12.70 9.65
N SER A 113 -3.10 13.09 8.98
CA SER A 113 -1.88 12.29 8.96
C SER A 113 -0.62 13.15 9.03
N ASP A 114 0.37 12.68 9.77
CA ASP A 114 1.77 13.07 9.60
C ASP A 114 2.59 11.83 9.15
N TYR A 115 3.91 11.89 9.21
CA TYR A 115 4.77 10.76 8.83
C TYR A 115 4.71 9.58 9.81
N ALA A 116 4.27 9.79 11.06
CA ALA A 116 4.28 8.80 12.13
C ALA A 116 2.88 8.23 12.45
N ALA A 117 1.83 9.04 12.28
CA ALA A 117 0.46 8.70 12.64
C ALA A 117 -0.51 9.06 11.51
N CYS A 118 -1.58 8.26 11.41
CA CYS A 118 -2.66 8.46 10.46
C CYS A 118 -4.00 8.13 11.13
N GLN A 119 -4.88 9.12 11.21
CA GLN A 119 -6.20 9.00 11.80
C GLN A 119 -7.28 9.22 10.74
N ARG A 120 -8.21 8.27 10.61
CA ARG A 120 -9.38 8.45 9.75
C ARG A 120 -10.38 9.40 10.38
N LEU A 121 -10.74 10.44 9.64
CA LEU A 121 -11.75 11.43 10.01
C LEU A 121 -13.11 11.18 9.34
N GLY A 122 -13.09 10.60 8.14
CA GLY A 122 -14.30 10.32 7.37
C GLY A 122 -14.01 9.33 6.25
N HIS A 123 -15.07 8.76 5.68
CA HIS A 123 -14.98 7.86 4.54
C HIS A 123 -16.30 7.81 3.78
N PHE A 124 -16.26 7.37 2.53
CA PHE A 124 -17.48 7.00 1.81
C PHE A 124 -18.13 5.78 2.45
N GLN A 125 -19.46 5.74 2.41
CA GLN A 125 -20.25 4.63 2.91
C GLN A 125 -19.75 3.32 2.28
N PRO A 126 -19.36 2.31 3.07
CA PRO A 126 -18.98 1.00 2.53
C PRO A 126 -20.17 0.37 1.81
N ILE A 127 -19.97 0.04 0.53
CA ILE A 127 -20.93 -0.65 -0.32
C ILE A 127 -20.42 -2.06 -0.60
N ALA A 128 -21.32 -3.03 -0.65
CA ALA A 128 -20.96 -4.41 -0.95
C ALA A 128 -20.28 -4.52 -2.33
N MET A 129 -19.34 -5.45 -2.45
CA MET A 129 -18.70 -5.83 -3.71
C MET A 129 -19.19 -7.23 -4.13
N PRO A 130 -20.33 -7.37 -4.84
CA PRO A 130 -20.84 -8.67 -5.23
C PRO A 130 -19.81 -9.43 -6.06
N GLY A 131 -19.43 -10.63 -5.65
CA GLY A 131 -18.38 -11.40 -6.33
C GLY A 131 -16.95 -10.98 -6.01
N GLY A 132 -16.75 -10.06 -5.05
CA GLY A 132 -15.42 -9.63 -4.60
C GLY A 132 -14.59 -9.09 -5.76
N VAL A 133 -13.46 -9.74 -6.06
CA VAL A 133 -12.56 -9.37 -7.17
C VAL A 133 -13.29 -9.25 -8.52
N GLN A 134 -14.36 -10.02 -8.73
CA GLN A 134 -15.14 -9.96 -9.97
C GLN A 134 -15.78 -8.58 -10.19
N SER A 135 -16.11 -7.82 -9.14
CA SER A 135 -16.66 -6.47 -9.31
C SER A 135 -15.64 -5.44 -9.79
N ILE A 136 -14.34 -5.79 -9.80
CA ILE A 136 -13.27 -4.96 -10.35
C ILE A 136 -13.29 -5.02 -11.89
N SER A 137 -13.49 -6.21 -12.47
CA SER A 137 -13.54 -6.42 -13.92
C SER A 137 -14.95 -6.37 -14.51
N GLU A 138 -15.99 -6.50 -13.68
CA GLU A 138 -17.40 -6.46 -14.08
C GLU A 138 -18.15 -5.29 -13.41
N PRO A 139 -18.04 -4.05 -13.95
CA PRO A 139 -18.53 -2.83 -13.29
C PRO A 139 -20.03 -2.82 -12.97
N TRP A 140 -20.82 -3.60 -13.71
CA TRP A 140 -22.27 -3.72 -13.49
C TRP A 140 -22.60 -4.26 -12.09
N ARG A 141 -21.70 -5.04 -11.47
CA ARG A 141 -21.88 -5.56 -10.11
C ARG A 141 -21.84 -4.45 -9.07
N SER A 142 -20.89 -3.54 -9.20
CA SER A 142 -20.76 -2.35 -8.35
C SER A 142 -21.94 -1.41 -8.57
N ALA A 143 -22.33 -1.18 -9.83
CA ALA A 143 -23.51 -0.35 -10.16
C ALA A 143 -24.80 -0.93 -9.54
N TYR A 144 -25.02 -2.25 -9.64
CA TYR A 144 -26.14 -2.92 -9.00
C TYR A 144 -26.12 -2.73 -7.47
N ALA A 145 -24.97 -2.90 -6.82
CA ALA A 145 -24.85 -2.71 -5.38
C ALA A 145 -25.19 -1.27 -4.94
N GLN A 146 -24.75 -0.27 -5.71
CA GLN A 146 -25.08 1.14 -5.47
C GLN A 146 -26.59 1.39 -5.58
N LEU A 147 -27.23 0.93 -6.67
CA LEU A 147 -28.67 1.07 -6.91
C LEU A 147 -29.56 0.28 -5.93
N ARG A 148 -29.00 -0.73 -5.26
CA ARG A 148 -29.73 -1.51 -4.26
C ARG A 148 -29.57 -0.88 -2.87
N TYR A 149 -28.50 -0.13 -2.65
CA TYR A 149 -28.25 0.56 -1.40
C TYR A 149 -29.02 1.90 -1.30
N TYR A 150 -29.06 2.66 -2.40
CA TYR A 150 -29.78 3.93 -2.54
C TYR A 150 -31.11 3.76 -3.25
#